data_AF-A0A6I9VUA5-F1
#
_entry.id   AF-A0A6I9VUA5-F1
#
_cell.length_a   1.000
_cell.length_b   1.000
_cell.length_c   1.000
_cell.angle_alpha   90.00
_cell.angle_beta   90.00
_cell.angle_gamma   90.00
#
_symmetry.space_group_name_H-M   'P 1'
#
loop_
_entity.id
_entity.type
_entity.pdbx_description
1 polymer ?
#
loop_
_entity_poly.entity_id
_entity_poly.type
_entity_poly.pdbx_seq_one_letter_code
_entity_poly.pdbx_strand_id
1 'polypeptide(L)'
;MGGHMNSKVGDGNILPEDFVLESNFTEKRSVSDMQVYKNGKILLEFIKNIDFFIMNGRSLFDINGNFTYIGDFGCSTVDFVLDNLSNILFLMTFWRRNYDHLPIYCNFFLNNSYENCISQTQTSVSKKYLWDDGKKKQNLLHS
;
A
#
# COMPACT_ATOMS: atom_id res chain seq x y z
N MET A 1 4.94 -3.14 6.11
CA MET A 1 4.01 -4.13 6.70
C MET A 1 2.64 -4.00 6.04
N GLY A 2 1.82 -5.05 6.01
CA GLY A 2 0.44 -4.91 5.53
C GLY A 2 -0.46 -6.06 5.93
N GLY A 3 -1.76 -5.79 6.05
CA GLY A 3 -2.77 -6.79 6.36
C GLY A 3 -4.02 -6.23 7.03
N HIS A 4 -4.89 -7.15 7.45
CA HIS A 4 -6.14 -6.85 8.15
C HIS A 4 -5.88 -6.40 9.59
N MET A 5 -6.18 -5.14 9.89
CA MET A 5 -5.98 -4.57 11.22
C MET A 5 -7.27 -4.52 12.05
N ASN A 6 -8.40 -4.94 11.48
CA ASN A 6 -9.74 -4.91 12.08
C ASN A 6 -10.03 -3.58 12.81
N SER A 7 -9.72 -2.49 12.12
CA SER A 7 -9.66 -1.17 12.72
C SER A 7 -10.06 -0.11 11.71
N LYS A 8 -10.77 0.92 12.18
CA LYS A 8 -11.14 2.09 11.37
C LYS A 8 -10.43 3.32 11.93
N VAL A 9 -9.70 4.02 11.06
CA VAL A 9 -8.80 5.13 11.43
C VAL A 9 -9.22 6.48 10.88
N GLY A 10 -10.36 6.56 10.18
CA GLY A 10 -10.83 7.79 9.54
C GLY A 10 -9.79 8.36 8.57
N ASP A 11 -9.58 9.67 8.61
CA ASP A 11 -8.53 10.42 7.91
C ASP A 11 -7.24 10.60 8.73
N GLY A 12 -7.12 9.91 9.88
CA GLY A 12 -5.94 10.00 10.75
C GLY A 12 -4.65 9.54 10.07
N ASN A 13 -3.50 9.85 10.71
CA ASN A 13 -2.15 9.74 10.16
C ASN A 13 -1.90 10.75 9.03
N ILE A 14 -1.07 11.75 9.29
CA ILE A 14 -0.69 12.83 8.36
C ILE A 14 0.80 12.64 8.05
N LEU A 15 1.17 12.77 6.78
CA LEU A 15 2.58 12.76 6.38
C LEU A 15 3.21 14.13 6.66
N PRO A 16 4.42 14.18 7.22
CA PRO A 16 5.16 15.45 7.30
C PRO A 16 5.42 16.02 5.90
N GLU A 17 5.40 17.35 5.78
CA GLU A 17 5.52 18.08 4.51
C GLU A 17 6.79 17.70 3.72
N ASP A 18 7.92 17.55 4.42
CA ASP A 18 9.21 17.18 3.83
C ASP A 18 9.13 15.87 3.02
N PHE A 19 8.33 14.89 3.48
CA PHE A 19 8.15 13.63 2.77
C PHE A 19 7.25 13.74 1.54
N VAL A 20 6.33 14.72 1.52
CA VAL A 20 5.42 14.93 0.40
C VAL A 20 6.17 15.51 -0.79
N LEU A 21 7.10 16.45 -0.54
CA LEU A 21 7.89 17.10 -1.59
C LEU A 21 8.80 16.13 -2.35
N GLU A 22 9.27 15.08 -1.68
CA GLU A 22 10.20 14.10 -2.24
C GLU A 22 9.53 12.80 -2.72
N SER A 23 8.19 12.73 -2.70
CA SER A 23 7.47 11.49 -3.03
C SER A 23 6.27 11.70 -3.96
N ASN A 24 5.69 10.58 -4.42
CA ASN A 24 4.44 10.57 -5.19
C ASN A 24 3.20 10.42 -4.29
N PHE A 25 3.33 10.75 -3.00
CA PHE A 25 2.27 10.61 -2.00
C PHE A 25 1.68 11.95 -1.59
N THR A 26 0.41 11.94 -1.21
CA THR A 26 -0.26 13.12 -0.66
C THR A 26 -0.13 13.19 0.86
N GLU A 27 -0.02 14.42 1.38
CA GLU A 27 0.08 14.73 2.82
C GLU A 27 -1.06 14.13 3.65
N LYS A 28 -2.28 14.19 3.10
CA LYS A 28 -3.50 13.61 3.66
C LYS A 28 -3.93 12.41 2.83
N ARG A 29 -4.56 11.45 3.49
CA ARG A 29 -5.16 10.30 2.82
C ARG A 29 -6.49 10.73 2.20
N SER A 30 -6.75 10.32 0.97
CA SER A 30 -8.12 10.22 0.45
C SER A 30 -8.80 9.05 1.15
N VAL A 31 -9.87 9.31 1.89
CA VAL A 31 -10.55 8.26 2.66
C VAL A 31 -12.04 8.32 2.43
N SER A 32 -12.66 7.16 2.22
CA SER A 32 -14.12 7.02 2.07
C SER A 32 -14.83 6.61 3.36
N ASP A 33 -14.11 6.01 4.33
CA ASP A 33 -14.61 5.72 5.67
C ASP A 33 -14.00 6.68 6.71
N MET A 34 -14.77 7.70 7.12
CA MET A 34 -14.32 8.69 8.12
C MET A 34 -14.49 8.22 9.57
N GLN A 35 -15.00 7.01 9.81
CA GLN A 35 -15.21 6.52 11.18
C GLN A 35 -13.89 6.17 11.86
N VAL A 36 -13.77 6.50 13.15
CA VAL A 36 -12.62 6.15 13.98
C VAL A 36 -13.08 5.31 15.17
N TYR A 37 -12.61 4.07 15.26
CA TYR A 37 -12.94 3.17 16.37
C TYR A 37 -11.88 3.22 17.47
N LYS A 38 -12.16 2.62 18.63
CA LYS A 38 -11.21 2.52 19.74
C LYS A 38 -9.87 1.89 19.29
N ASN A 39 -9.96 0.79 18.54
CA ASN A 39 -8.77 0.14 17.95
C ASN A 39 -8.08 1.04 16.91
N GLY A 40 -8.82 1.95 16.28
CA GLY A 40 -8.28 2.94 15.34
C GLY A 40 -7.32 3.90 16.02
N LYS A 41 -7.72 4.42 17.18
CA LYS A 41 -6.88 5.31 17.98
C LYS A 41 -5.61 4.61 18.46
N ILE A 42 -5.74 3.36 18.93
CA ILE A 42 -4.59 2.54 19.35
C ILE A 42 -3.64 2.28 18.17
N LEU A 43 -4.19 1.95 17.00
CA LEU A 43 -3.39 1.73 15.79
C LEU A 43 -2.65 3.00 15.36
N LEU A 44 -3.31 4.15 15.37
CA LEU A 44 -2.69 5.43 15.03
C LEU A 44 -1.55 5.80 15.99
N GLU A 45 -1.73 5.56 17.29
CA GLU A 45 -0.70 5.77 18.30
C GLU A 45 0.48 4.81 18.10
N PHE A 46 0.22 3.53 17.86
CA PHE A 46 1.23 2.53 17.56
C PHE A 46 2.06 2.91 16.33
N ILE A 47 1.40 3.25 15.22
CA ILE A 47 2.03 3.62 13.95
C ILE A 47 2.92 4.86 14.13
N LYS A 48 2.44 5.85 14.90
CA LYS A 48 3.22 7.04 15.25
C LYS A 48 4.48 6.68 16.05
N ASN A 49 4.37 5.76 17.01
CA ASN A 49 5.51 5.39 17.87
C ASN A 49 6.61 4.60 17.15
N ILE A 50 6.31 4.01 15.99
CA ILE A 50 7.28 3.27 15.18
C ILE A 50 7.73 4.03 13.92
N ASP A 51 7.31 5.29 13.77
CA ASP A 51 7.57 6.13 12.59
C ASP A 51 7.10 5.51 11.26
N PHE A 52 5.92 4.89 11.29
CA PHE A 52 5.27 4.37 10.08
C PHE A 52 4.13 5.28 9.63
N PHE A 53 3.67 5.06 8.41
CA PHE A 53 2.58 5.79 7.78
C PHE A 53 1.65 4.83 7.08
N ILE A 54 0.36 5.18 7.11
CA ILE A 54 -0.68 4.46 6.37
C ILE A 54 -0.60 4.93 4.92
N MET A 55 -0.36 3.99 4.01
CA MET A 55 -0.12 4.30 2.60
C MET A 55 -1.40 4.33 1.76
N ASN A 56 -2.46 3.68 2.24
CA ASN A 56 -3.77 3.67 1.59
C ASN A 56 -4.31 5.10 1.43
N GLY A 57 -4.86 5.40 0.26
CA GLY A 57 -5.43 6.69 -0.09
C GLY A 57 -4.40 7.79 -0.37
N ARG A 58 -3.09 7.46 -0.43
CA ARG A 58 -2.04 8.46 -0.68
C ARG A 58 -1.46 8.43 -2.09
N SER A 59 -1.61 7.31 -2.80
CA SER A 59 -1.08 7.15 -4.15
C SER A 59 -2.11 7.55 -5.19
N LEU A 60 -1.66 8.18 -6.27
CA LEU A 60 -2.49 8.51 -7.44
C LEU A 60 -3.19 7.30 -8.06
N PHE A 61 -2.68 6.09 -7.86
CA PHE A 61 -3.28 4.86 -8.39
C PHE A 61 -4.24 4.16 -7.43
N ASP A 62 -4.38 4.67 -6.19
CA ASP A 62 -5.27 4.11 -5.17
C ASP A 62 -6.66 4.80 -5.13
N ILE A 63 -6.91 5.70 -6.09
CA ILE A 63 -8.08 6.61 -6.07
C ILE A 63 -9.43 5.86 -6.25
N ASN A 64 -9.42 4.62 -6.73
CA ASN A 64 -10.65 3.86 -7.00
C ASN A 64 -11.10 2.88 -5.90
N GLY A 65 -10.38 2.76 -4.77
CA GLY A 65 -10.69 1.73 -3.78
C GLY A 65 -10.24 2.06 -2.37
N ASN A 66 -10.72 3.18 -1.85
CA ASN A 66 -10.55 3.54 -0.45
C ASN A 66 -11.14 2.50 0.51
N PHE A 67 -12.00 1.58 0.07
CA PHE A 67 -12.45 0.44 0.86
C PHE A 67 -11.62 -0.79 0.58
N THR A 68 -11.23 -1.50 1.63
CA THR A 68 -10.50 -2.75 1.54
C THR A 68 -11.35 -3.95 1.95
N TYR A 69 -12.55 -3.68 2.50
CA TYR A 69 -13.58 -4.65 2.79
C TYR A 69 -14.94 -4.18 2.24
N ILE A 70 -15.69 -5.13 1.68
CA ILE A 70 -17.03 -4.97 1.11
C ILE A 70 -17.84 -6.22 1.45
N GLY A 71 -18.86 -6.06 2.29
CA GLY A 71 -19.77 -7.14 2.65
C GLY A 71 -21.22 -6.68 2.70
N ASP A 72 -22.11 -7.60 3.10
CA ASP A 72 -23.56 -7.37 3.13
C ASP A 72 -23.98 -6.21 4.04
N PHE A 73 -23.14 -5.86 5.01
CA PHE A 73 -23.38 -4.78 5.98
C PHE A 73 -22.62 -3.48 5.65
N GLY A 74 -22.07 -3.36 4.45
CA GLY A 74 -21.42 -2.15 3.94
C GLY A 74 -19.93 -2.31 3.64
N CYS A 75 -19.27 -1.18 3.41
CA CYS A 75 -17.87 -1.10 3.00
C CYS A 75 -17.02 -0.40 4.05
N SER A 76 -15.76 -0.80 4.21
CA SER A 76 -14.83 -0.16 5.15
C SER A 76 -13.37 -0.31 4.73
N THR A 77 -12.52 0.56 5.26
CA THR A 77 -11.05 0.44 5.16
C THR A 77 -10.53 -0.18 6.44
N VAL A 78 -10.14 -1.45 6.37
CA VAL A 78 -9.71 -2.25 7.53
C VAL A 78 -8.40 -2.99 7.30
N ASP A 79 -8.04 -3.20 6.04
CA ASP A 79 -6.73 -3.63 5.61
C ASP A 79 -5.86 -2.42 5.27
N PHE A 80 -4.65 -2.36 5.84
CA PHE A 80 -3.73 -1.25 5.64
C PHE A 80 -2.37 -1.74 5.20
N VAL A 81 -1.71 -0.93 4.38
CA VAL A 81 -0.27 -1.01 4.15
C VAL A 81 0.39 0.10 4.96
N LEU A 82 1.34 -0.31 5.78
CA LEU A 82 2.11 0.55 6.66
C LEU A 82 3.57 0.56 6.21
N ASP A 83 4.15 1.75 6.05
CA ASP A 83 5.55 1.88 5.65
C ASP A 83 6.19 3.12 6.26
N ASN A 84 7.52 3.12 6.38
CA ASN A 84 8.31 4.27 6.81
C ASN A 84 8.84 5.08 5.61
N LEU A 85 8.12 5.03 4.48
CA LEU A 85 8.34 5.82 3.26
C LEU A 85 9.66 5.56 2.53
N SER A 86 10.37 4.50 2.88
CA SER A 86 11.69 4.28 2.31
C SER A 86 11.62 3.78 0.85
N ASN A 87 10.53 3.13 0.41
CA ASN A 87 10.59 2.33 -0.82
C ASN A 87 9.28 2.09 -1.60
N ILE A 88 8.11 2.65 -1.24
CA ILE A 88 6.86 2.38 -1.99
C ILE A 88 6.72 3.31 -3.20
N LEU A 89 6.50 2.73 -4.38
CA LEU A 89 6.23 3.48 -5.61
C LEU A 89 4.75 3.83 -5.77
N PHE A 90 3.90 2.82 -5.59
CA PHE A 90 2.45 2.98 -5.68
C PHE A 90 1.73 1.86 -4.94
N LEU A 91 0.48 2.15 -4.60
CA LEU A 91 -0.46 1.24 -3.98
C LEU A 91 -1.73 1.23 -4.81
N MET A 92 -2.34 0.05 -4.96
CA MET A 92 -3.59 -0.11 -5.69
C MET A 92 -4.41 -1.25 -5.10
N THR A 93 -5.71 -1.04 -5.00
CA THR A 93 -6.69 -2.06 -4.61
C THR A 93 -7.38 -2.63 -5.84
N PHE A 94 -7.64 -3.94 -5.84
CA PHE A 94 -8.30 -4.63 -6.95
C PHE A 94 -9.65 -5.19 -6.54
N TRP A 95 -10.67 -4.97 -7.38
CA TRP A 95 -11.93 -5.69 -7.22
C TRP A 95 -11.78 -7.16 -7.61
N ARG A 96 -12.22 -8.08 -6.75
CA ARG A 96 -12.34 -9.50 -7.08
C ARG A 96 -13.71 -10.03 -6.66
N ARG A 97 -14.43 -10.64 -7.60
CA ARG A 97 -15.71 -11.31 -7.30
C ARG A 97 -15.47 -12.46 -6.31
N ASN A 98 -16.40 -12.64 -5.37
CA ASN A 98 -16.46 -13.72 -4.38
C ASN A 98 -15.52 -13.60 -3.17
N TYR A 99 -14.93 -12.43 -2.90
CA TYR A 99 -14.23 -12.13 -1.66
C TYR A 99 -14.78 -10.83 -1.07
N ASP A 100 -14.92 -10.81 0.23
CA ASP A 100 -15.33 -9.63 1.01
C ASP A 100 -14.14 -8.69 1.26
N HIS A 101 -12.91 -9.19 1.24
CA HIS A 101 -11.70 -8.38 1.26
C HIS A 101 -11.14 -8.15 -0.15
N LEU A 102 -10.82 -6.89 -0.45
CA LEU A 102 -10.16 -6.48 -1.69
C LEU A 102 -8.63 -6.66 -1.55
N PRO A 103 -7.98 -7.40 -2.47
CA PRO A 103 -6.53 -7.48 -2.49
C PRO A 103 -5.90 -6.10 -2.61
N ILE A 104 -4.92 -5.82 -1.74
CA ILE A 104 -4.03 -4.67 -1.85
C ILE A 104 -2.76 -5.12 -2.56
N TYR A 105 -2.43 -4.45 -3.66
CA TYR A 105 -1.16 -4.57 -4.34
C TYR A 105 -0.28 -3.38 -4.00
N CYS A 106 0.92 -3.67 -3.51
CA CYS A 106 1.91 -2.68 -3.18
C CYS A 106 3.19 -3.01 -3.95
N ASN A 107 3.71 -2.04 -4.70
CA ASN A 107 4.97 -2.19 -5.40
C ASN A 107 6.06 -1.41 -4.68
N PHE A 108 7.16 -2.10 -4.35
CA PHE A 108 8.31 -1.54 -3.67
C PHE A 108 9.47 -1.43 -4.66
N PHE A 109 10.16 -0.29 -4.67
CA PHE A 109 11.49 -0.21 -5.23
C PHE A 109 12.49 -0.68 -4.19
N LEU A 110 13.18 -1.78 -4.47
CA LEU A 110 14.39 -2.14 -3.73
C LEU A 110 15.56 -1.41 -4.36
N ASN A 111 15.85 -0.20 -3.89
CA ASN A 111 17.14 0.40 -4.20
C ASN A 111 18.20 -0.31 -3.35
N ASN A 112 18.87 -1.30 -3.95
CA ASN A 112 19.98 -2.05 -3.35
C ASN A 112 21.27 -1.22 -3.18
N SER A 113 21.19 0.10 -3.25
CA SER A 113 22.30 1.00 -3.08
C SER A 113 21.82 2.19 -2.27
N TYR A 114 22.23 2.20 -1.01
CA TYR A 114 22.24 3.38 -0.15
C TYR A 114 23.16 4.51 -0.69
N GLU A 115 23.51 4.50 -1.99
CA GLU A 115 24.50 5.40 -2.61
C GLU A 115 24.12 6.02 -3.96
N ASN A 116 22.96 5.76 -4.58
CA ASN A 116 22.64 6.35 -5.90
C ASN A 116 21.24 7.00 -5.97
N CYS A 117 20.99 7.96 -5.08
CA CYS A 117 20.10 9.06 -5.46
C CYS A 117 20.81 9.83 -6.59
N ILE A 118 20.13 9.95 -7.74
CA ILE A 118 20.55 10.61 -8.98
C ILE A 118 21.28 9.68 -9.97
N SER A 119 20.51 9.35 -11.02
CA SER A 119 20.91 8.91 -12.36
C SER A 119 20.71 7.44 -12.74
N GLN A 120 19.96 7.30 -13.83
CA GLN A 120 19.89 6.22 -14.81
C GLN A 120 18.70 5.26 -14.70
N THR A 121 17.64 5.68 -15.38
CA THR A 121 16.64 4.85 -16.06
C THR A 121 17.31 3.75 -16.88
N GLN A 122 17.24 2.51 -16.41
CA GLN A 122 17.34 1.34 -17.28
C GLN A 122 16.19 0.38 -17.00
N THR A 123 15.49 0.03 -18.07
CA THR A 123 14.37 -0.90 -18.16
C THR A 123 14.78 -2.28 -17.64
N SER A 124 14.24 -2.68 -16.49
CA SER A 124 14.46 -4.02 -15.96
C SER A 124 13.45 -5.02 -16.57
N VAL A 125 13.99 -6.09 -17.15
CA VAL A 125 13.21 -7.20 -17.71
C VAL A 125 12.56 -7.97 -16.56
N SER A 126 11.22 -8.00 -16.53
CA SER A 126 10.47 -8.73 -15.51
C SER A 126 10.54 -10.25 -15.72
N LYS A 127 10.95 -11.00 -14.69
CA LYS A 127 10.89 -12.48 -14.69
C LYS A 127 9.53 -12.91 -14.17
N LYS A 128 8.73 -13.58 -15.00
CA LYS A 128 7.50 -14.27 -14.56
C LYS A 128 7.82 -15.73 -14.23
N TYR A 129 7.31 -16.19 -13.09
CA TYR A 129 7.35 -17.60 -12.71
C TYR A 129 5.94 -18.17 -12.82
N LEU A 130 5.82 -19.28 -13.54
CA LEU A 130 4.62 -20.11 -13.55
C LEU A 130 4.85 -21.24 -12.54
N TRP A 131 3.92 -21.36 -11.60
CA TRP A 131 3.83 -22.51 -10.72
C TRP A 131 2.93 -23.52 -11.38
N ASP A 132 3.50 -24.69 -11.67
CA ASP A 132 2.79 -25.87 -12.15
C ASP A 132 3.05 -26.97 -11.12
N ASP A 133 2.01 -27.73 -10.75
CA ASP A 133 1.88 -28.54 -9.53
C ASP A 133 3.00 -29.60 -9.36
N GLY A 134 4.18 -29.12 -8.98
CA GLY A 134 5.34 -29.94 -8.61
C GLY A 134 6.69 -29.54 -9.21
N LYS A 135 6.79 -28.61 -10.18
CA LYS A 135 8.10 -28.17 -10.72
C LYS A 135 8.12 -26.69 -11.14
N LYS A 136 9.00 -25.90 -10.52
CA LYS A 136 9.27 -24.50 -10.89
C LYS A 136 10.01 -24.44 -12.23
N LYS A 137 9.40 -23.85 -13.27
CA LYS A 137 10.09 -23.51 -14.53
C LYS A 137 10.24 -21.99 -14.66
N GLN A 138 11.42 -21.54 -15.08
CA GLN A 138 11.73 -20.13 -15.35
C GLN A 138 11.70 -19.90 -16.86
N ASN A 139 10.95 -18.91 -17.33
CA ASN A 139 10.99 -18.44 -18.72
C ASN A 139 11.50 -17.00 -18.75
N LEU A 140 12.43 -16.72 -19.67
CA LEU A 140 12.86 -15.36 -20.00
C LEU A 140 12.14 -14.94 -21.28
N LEU A 141 11.40 -13.84 -21.23
CA LEU A 141 10.83 -13.21 -22.42
C LEU A 141 11.64 -11.93 -22.69
N HIS A 142 12.22 -11.85 -23.89
CA HIS A 142 12.80 -10.62 -24.41
C HIS A 142 11.67 -9.84 -25.08
N SER A 143 11.35 -8.65 -24.55
CA SER A 143 10.53 -7.63 -25.20
C SER A 143 11.41 -6.72 -26.04
#